data_AF-V7ER32-F1
#
_entry.id   AF-V7ER32-F1
#
_cell.length_a   1.000
_cell.length_b   1.000
_cell.length_c   1.000
_cell.angle_alpha   90.00
_cell.angle_beta   90.00
_cell.angle_gamma   90.00
#
_symmetry.space_group_name_H-M   'P 1'
#
loop_
_entity.id
_entity.type
_entity.pdbx_description
1 polymer ?
#
loop_
_entity_poly.entity_id
_entity_poly.type
_entity_poly.pdbx_seq_one_letter_code
_entity_poly.pdbx_strand_id
1 'polypeptide(L)'
;MPATAQDVTGITRTDQLPWDLRRHRKNMIAGANVPTRDLRGLADAGDSLAAFNFAKEIEAMGDPALLPDALHYYSIAVHHGRDFALPRLLRLLKITGKDLSPGRLANVRLAIERAARRGDARAARALSRMLTAGTPFGPDPVAAREWLQTVAAAGDGAAALDLALLWMRPAPGLPADTAKARAALELAAASDNLSARATAENLLRQLPAPNPEDPSQ
;
A
#
# COMPACT_ATOMS: atom_id res chain seq x y z
N MET A 1 -22.81 1.14 15.70
CA MET A 1 -22.31 2.29 14.92
C MET A 1 -20.84 2.47 15.26
N PRO A 2 -19.87 1.97 14.48
CA PRO A 2 -18.48 2.29 14.78
C PRO A 2 -18.22 3.73 14.38
N ALA A 3 -17.57 4.48 15.27
CA ALA A 3 -17.21 5.88 15.07
C ALA A 3 -16.46 6.04 13.74
N THR A 4 -16.95 6.92 12.88
CA THR A 4 -16.24 7.38 11.69
C THR A 4 -14.92 7.97 12.16
N ALA A 5 -13.82 7.23 12.01
CA ALA A 5 -12.50 7.81 12.06
C ALA A 5 -12.53 8.99 11.10
N GLN A 6 -12.40 10.21 11.62
CA GLN A 6 -12.21 11.38 10.79
C GLN A 6 -10.96 11.08 9.98
N ASP A 7 -11.16 10.67 8.73
CA ASP A 7 -10.07 10.47 7.79
C ASP A 7 -9.50 11.87 7.64
N VAL A 8 -8.33 12.11 8.24
CA VAL A 8 -7.63 13.39 8.13
C VAL A 8 -7.16 13.46 6.69
N THR A 9 -8.08 13.86 5.81
CA THR A 9 -7.79 14.26 4.44
C THR A 9 -6.71 15.33 4.57
N GLY A 10 -5.60 15.18 3.85
CA GLY A 10 -4.54 16.20 3.85
C GLY A 10 -5.06 17.55 3.35
N ILE A 11 -4.15 18.44 2.98
CA ILE A 11 -4.55 19.75 2.45
C ILE A 11 -5.39 19.56 1.17
N THR A 12 -6.70 19.79 1.29
CA THR A 12 -7.71 19.71 0.22
C THR A 12 -8.15 21.09 -0.23
N ARG A 13 -8.03 22.10 0.64
CA ARG A 13 -8.37 23.49 0.35
C ARG A 13 -7.21 24.41 0.70
N THR A 14 -7.02 25.45 -0.10
CA THR A 14 -5.92 26.41 0.11
C THR A 14 -6.02 27.15 1.44
N ASP A 15 -7.22 27.35 1.97
CA ASP A 15 -7.43 28.05 3.25
C ASP A 15 -6.92 27.27 4.48
N GLN A 16 -6.72 25.95 4.34
CA GLN A 16 -6.13 25.10 5.38
C GLN A 16 -4.62 25.36 5.57
N LEU A 17 -3.97 26.02 4.60
CA LEU A 17 -2.55 26.36 4.67
C LEU A 17 -2.31 27.68 5.43
N PRO A 18 -1.13 27.82 6.06
CA PRO A 18 -0.56 29.10 6.47
C PRO A 18 -0.66 30.15 5.36
N TRP A 19 -0.94 31.40 5.73
CA TRP A 19 -1.28 32.48 4.79
C TRP A 19 -0.21 32.73 3.72
N ASP A 20 1.06 32.58 4.10
CA ASP A 20 2.24 32.71 3.26
C ASP A 20 2.31 31.62 2.20
N LEU A 21 1.90 30.38 2.53
CA LEU A 21 1.87 29.24 1.61
C LEU A 21 0.70 29.26 0.62
N ARG A 22 -0.37 30.03 0.90
CA ARG A 22 -1.59 30.04 0.08
C ARG A 22 -1.34 30.48 -1.36
N ARG A 23 -0.49 31.49 -1.56
CA ARG A 23 -0.18 31.99 -2.92
C ARG A 23 0.57 30.93 -3.73
N HIS A 24 1.56 30.28 -3.12
CA HIS A 24 2.34 29.22 -3.76
C HIS A 24 1.46 28.03 -4.12
N ARG A 25 0.52 27.66 -3.25
CA ARG A 25 -0.47 26.61 -3.54
C ARG A 25 -1.36 26.96 -4.74
N LYS A 26 -1.87 28.20 -4.82
CA LYS A 26 -2.67 28.64 -5.98
C LYS A 26 -1.87 28.57 -7.27
N ASN A 27 -0.63 29.05 -7.26
CA ASN A 27 0.28 28.97 -8.40
C ASN A 27 0.48 27.51 -8.84
N MET A 28 0.71 26.59 -7.89
CA MET A 28 0.86 25.16 -8.17
C MET A 28 -0.38 24.57 -8.84
N ILE A 29 -1.59 24.90 -8.35
CA ILE A 29 -2.86 24.42 -8.91
C ILE A 29 -3.06 24.97 -10.33
N ALA A 30 -2.66 26.22 -10.57
CA ALA A 30 -2.73 26.86 -11.87
C ALA A 30 -1.66 26.37 -12.87
N GLY A 31 -0.80 25.42 -12.49
CA GLY A 31 0.28 24.92 -13.34
C GLY A 31 1.44 25.91 -13.54
N ALA A 32 1.49 26.99 -12.74
CA ALA A 32 2.61 27.90 -12.75
C ALA A 32 3.84 27.28 -12.08
N ASN A 33 5.03 27.77 -12.44
CA ASN A 33 6.27 27.34 -11.79
C ASN A 33 6.24 27.70 -10.30
N VAL A 34 6.58 26.75 -9.44
CA VAL A 34 6.67 26.94 -8.00
C VAL A 34 8.11 26.64 -7.58
N PRO A 35 8.82 27.60 -6.95
CA PRO A 35 10.18 27.37 -6.50
C PRO A 35 10.28 26.16 -5.56
N THR A 36 11.36 25.38 -5.67
CA THR A 36 11.61 24.18 -4.85
C THR A 36 11.45 24.43 -3.35
N ARG A 37 11.90 25.59 -2.85
CA ARG A 37 11.71 25.99 -1.44
C ARG A 37 10.24 26.04 -1.04
N ASP A 38 9.40 26.58 -1.91
CA ASP A 38 7.98 26.75 -1.65
C ASP A 38 7.21 25.42 -1.84
N LEU A 39 7.64 24.58 -2.79
CA LEU A 39 7.15 23.19 -2.92
C LEU A 39 7.44 22.38 -1.66
N ARG A 40 8.66 22.48 -1.12
CA ARG A 40 9.02 21.87 0.15
C ARG A 40 8.13 22.38 1.28
N GLY A 41 7.98 23.69 1.43
CA GLY A 41 7.13 24.27 2.48
C GLY A 41 5.68 23.80 2.41
N LEU A 42 5.11 23.69 1.20
CA LEU A 42 3.79 23.11 0.98
C LEU A 42 3.73 21.62 1.33
N ALA A 43 4.75 20.85 0.97
CA ALA A 43 4.85 19.43 1.29
C ALA A 43 4.96 19.18 2.80
N ASP A 44 5.79 19.97 3.49
CA ASP A 44 5.98 19.96 4.93
C ASP A 44 4.68 20.33 5.68
N ALA A 45 3.85 21.17 5.07
CA ALA A 45 2.50 21.50 5.55
C ALA A 45 1.44 20.43 5.23
N GLY A 46 1.81 19.29 4.63
CA GLY A 46 0.92 18.18 4.32
C GLY A 46 0.19 18.28 2.98
N ASP A 47 0.62 19.16 2.06
CA ASP A 47 0.06 19.20 0.72
C ASP A 47 0.55 18.02 -0.13
N SER A 48 -0.34 17.10 -0.41
CA SER A 48 -0.01 15.83 -1.07
C SER A 48 0.44 15.98 -2.52
N LEU A 49 0.00 17.03 -3.22
CA LEU A 49 0.46 17.31 -4.58
C LEU A 49 1.86 17.95 -4.54
N ALA A 50 2.10 18.89 -3.62
CA ALA A 50 3.43 19.45 -3.44
C ALA A 50 4.43 18.37 -3.01
N ALA A 51 4.06 17.49 -2.08
CA ALA A 51 4.90 16.39 -1.65
C ALA A 51 5.27 15.46 -2.81
N PHE A 52 4.32 15.13 -3.69
CA PHE A 52 4.61 14.36 -4.90
C PHE A 52 5.57 15.09 -5.85
N ASN A 53 5.32 16.38 -6.12
CA ASN A 53 6.15 17.16 -7.02
C ASN A 53 7.57 17.35 -6.47
N PHE A 54 7.68 17.64 -5.17
CA PHE A 54 8.97 17.81 -4.51
C PHE A 54 9.76 16.49 -4.46
N ALA A 55 9.10 15.36 -4.19
CA ALA A 55 9.74 14.04 -4.28
C ALA A 55 10.31 13.76 -5.67
N LYS A 56 9.58 14.16 -6.74
CA LYS A 56 10.08 14.05 -8.11
C LYS A 56 11.27 14.96 -8.39
N GLU A 57 11.28 16.18 -7.86
CA GLU A 57 12.42 17.09 -7.98
C GLU A 57 13.66 16.49 -7.32
N ILE A 58 13.50 15.89 -6.12
CA ILE A 58 14.58 15.19 -5.44
C ILE A 58 15.11 14.03 -6.31
N GLU A 59 14.24 13.18 -6.87
CA GLU A 59 14.69 12.08 -7.76
C GLU A 59 15.41 12.61 -9.01
N ALA A 60 14.98 13.76 -9.56
CA ALA A 60 15.59 14.36 -10.74
C ALA A 60 17.00 14.89 -10.50
N MET A 61 17.39 15.15 -9.23
CA MET A 61 18.77 15.50 -8.88
C MET A 61 19.74 14.34 -9.11
N GLY A 62 19.24 13.10 -9.16
CA GLY A 62 20.07 11.92 -9.44
C GLY A 62 21.03 11.53 -8.33
N ASP A 63 20.86 12.08 -7.12
CA ASP A 63 21.70 11.77 -5.95
C ASP A 63 21.08 10.64 -5.11
N PRO A 64 21.72 9.45 -5.04
CA PRO A 64 21.25 8.34 -4.23
C PRO A 64 21.09 8.68 -2.73
N ALA A 65 21.88 9.63 -2.20
CA ALA A 65 21.80 10.03 -0.80
C ALA A 65 20.45 10.70 -0.46
N LEU A 66 19.74 11.23 -1.45
CA LEU A 66 18.45 11.91 -1.27
C LEU A 66 17.24 10.97 -1.42
N LEU A 67 17.43 9.71 -1.83
CA LEU A 67 16.32 8.76 -2.01
C LEU A 67 15.48 8.53 -0.74
N PRO A 68 16.06 8.46 0.48
CA PRO A 68 15.26 8.39 1.69
C PRO A 68 14.32 9.59 1.88
N ASP A 69 14.70 10.77 1.40
CA ASP A 69 13.88 11.98 1.51
C ASP A 69 12.79 12.00 0.42
N ALA A 70 13.12 11.60 -0.81
CA ALA A 70 12.11 11.36 -1.84
C ALA A 70 11.06 10.32 -1.37
N LEU A 71 11.51 9.24 -0.72
CA LEU A 71 10.62 8.25 -0.10
C LEU A 71 9.68 8.89 0.93
N HIS A 72 10.22 9.74 1.81
CA HIS A 72 9.44 10.44 2.82
C HIS A 72 8.33 11.29 2.18
N TYR A 73 8.65 12.11 1.17
CA TYR A 73 7.63 12.94 0.52
C TYR A 73 6.65 12.14 -0.33
N TYR A 74 7.06 11.04 -0.97
CA TYR A 74 6.11 10.11 -1.56
C TYR A 74 5.20 9.46 -0.51
N SER A 75 5.68 9.21 0.71
CA SER A 75 4.84 8.67 1.79
C SER A 75 3.77 9.68 2.22
N ILE A 76 4.09 10.97 2.31
CA ILE A 76 3.11 12.04 2.56
C ILE A 76 2.06 12.10 1.43
N ALA A 77 2.52 12.04 0.18
CA ALA A 77 1.62 12.05 -0.97
C ALA A 77 0.62 10.88 -0.93
N VAL A 78 1.11 9.64 -0.74
CA VAL A 78 0.27 8.45 -0.64
C VAL A 78 -0.64 8.51 0.60
N HIS A 79 -0.12 8.92 1.76
CA HIS A 79 -0.89 9.02 2.99
C HIS A 79 -2.15 9.85 2.82
N HIS A 80 -2.05 10.99 2.14
CA HIS A 80 -3.13 11.93 1.87
C HIS A 80 -3.83 11.73 0.52
N GLY A 81 -3.83 10.51 -0.02
CA GLY A 81 -4.71 10.11 -1.13
C GLY A 81 -4.16 10.30 -2.54
N ARG A 82 -2.85 10.55 -2.72
CA ARG A 82 -2.21 10.52 -4.05
C ARG A 82 -1.71 9.12 -4.34
N ASP A 83 -2.63 8.18 -4.56
CA ASP A 83 -2.31 6.76 -4.74
C ASP A 83 -1.47 6.48 -6.00
N PHE A 84 -1.47 7.38 -6.99
CA PHE A 84 -0.55 7.30 -8.13
C PHE A 84 0.93 7.47 -7.75
N ALA A 85 1.25 7.97 -6.55
CA ALA A 85 2.60 8.03 -6.00
C ALA A 85 3.07 6.68 -5.43
N LEU A 86 2.14 5.74 -5.16
CA LEU A 86 2.43 4.46 -4.54
C LEU A 86 3.51 3.64 -5.28
N PRO A 87 3.51 3.51 -6.63
CA PRO A 87 4.55 2.74 -7.31
C PRO A 87 5.96 3.29 -7.06
N ARG A 88 6.10 4.63 -6.95
CA ARG A 88 7.39 5.29 -6.66
C ARG A 88 7.79 5.08 -5.21
N LEU A 89 6.84 5.23 -4.27
CA LEU A 89 7.04 4.90 -2.86
C LEU A 89 7.56 3.46 -2.69
N LEU A 90 6.87 2.49 -3.29
CA LEU A 90 7.23 1.07 -3.18
C LEU A 90 8.58 0.75 -3.83
N ARG A 91 8.92 1.41 -4.95
CA ARG A 91 10.24 1.26 -5.58
C ARG A 91 11.34 1.75 -4.66
N LEU A 92 11.20 2.97 -4.11
CA LEU A 92 12.22 3.54 -3.23
C LEU A 92 12.32 2.76 -1.92
N LEU A 93 11.21 2.28 -1.37
CA LEU A 93 11.23 1.50 -0.13
C LEU A 93 12.04 0.20 -0.27
N LYS A 94 12.03 -0.42 -1.46
CA LYS A 94 12.87 -1.60 -1.73
C LYS A 94 14.36 -1.26 -1.75
N ILE A 95 14.72 -0.04 -2.14
CA ILE A 95 16.11 0.42 -2.23
C ILE A 95 16.61 0.85 -0.85
N THR A 96 15.86 1.70 -0.16
CA THR A 96 16.32 2.40 1.05
C THR A 96 15.80 1.77 2.34
N GLY A 97 14.83 0.85 2.27
CA GLY A 97 14.03 0.42 3.41
C GLY A 97 14.80 -0.21 4.57
N LYS A 98 15.96 -0.80 4.30
CA LYS A 98 16.81 -1.44 5.31
C LYS A 98 17.55 -0.43 6.20
N ASP A 99 17.79 0.77 5.67
CA ASP A 99 18.62 1.80 6.31
C ASP A 99 17.78 2.92 6.95
N LEU A 100 16.45 2.79 6.93
CA LEU A 100 15.53 3.77 7.51
C LEU A 100 15.48 3.64 9.03
N SER A 101 15.37 4.77 9.72
CA SER A 101 15.03 4.77 11.14
C SER A 101 13.63 4.17 11.38
N PRO A 102 13.38 3.56 12.55
CA PRO A 102 12.08 2.96 12.87
C PRO A 102 10.90 3.93 12.69
N GLY A 103 11.07 5.20 13.05
CA GLY A 103 10.03 6.22 12.88
C GLY A 103 9.73 6.53 11.41
N ARG A 104 10.76 6.64 10.57
CA ARG A 104 10.57 6.87 9.12
C ARG A 104 9.89 5.65 8.48
N LEU A 105 10.29 4.45 8.89
CA LEU A 105 9.71 3.21 8.42
C LEU A 105 8.22 3.07 8.84
N ALA A 106 7.88 3.42 10.08
CA ALA A 106 6.50 3.43 10.57
C ALA A 106 5.61 4.39 9.76
N ASN A 107 6.11 5.58 9.42
CA ASN A 107 5.37 6.53 8.58
C ASN A 107 5.11 5.98 7.17
N VAL A 108 6.09 5.29 6.57
CA VAL A 108 5.92 4.66 5.27
C VAL A 108 4.91 3.50 5.33
N ARG A 109 4.98 2.65 6.38
CA ARG A 109 3.99 1.58 6.61
C ARG A 109 2.58 2.18 6.68
N LEU A 110 2.40 3.21 7.51
CA LEU A 110 1.11 3.88 7.69
C LEU A 110 0.56 4.46 6.37
N ALA A 111 1.42 5.02 5.52
CA ALA A 111 1.00 5.52 4.20
C ALA A 111 0.47 4.38 3.31
N ILE A 112 1.16 3.24 3.26
CA ILE A 112 0.74 2.06 2.48
C ILE A 112 -0.56 1.47 3.05
N GLU A 113 -0.67 1.35 4.38
CA GLU A 113 -1.90 0.90 5.05
C GLU A 113 -3.09 1.80 4.72
N ARG A 114 -2.91 3.12 4.71
CA ARG A 114 -3.97 4.06 4.32
C ARG A 114 -4.41 3.88 2.87
N ALA A 115 -3.47 3.68 1.94
CA ALA A 115 -3.81 3.37 0.55
C ALA A 115 -4.58 2.04 0.44
N ALA A 116 -4.17 1.02 1.18
CA ALA A 116 -4.88 -0.26 1.24
C ALA A 116 -6.31 -0.12 1.80
N ARG A 117 -6.50 0.67 2.88
CA ARG A 117 -7.84 0.96 3.46
C ARG A 117 -8.77 1.69 2.49
N ARG A 118 -8.22 2.49 1.57
CA ARG A 118 -8.98 3.13 0.49
C ARG A 118 -9.31 2.19 -0.68
N GLY A 119 -8.92 0.92 -0.59
CA GLY A 119 -9.18 -0.10 -1.61
C GLY A 119 -8.09 -0.22 -2.67
N ASP A 120 -6.90 0.39 -2.51
CA ASP A 120 -5.79 0.13 -3.44
C ASP A 120 -5.23 -1.28 -3.20
N ALA A 121 -5.71 -2.24 -4.00
CA ALA A 121 -5.26 -3.63 -3.95
C ALA A 121 -3.76 -3.79 -4.20
N ARG A 122 -3.11 -2.86 -4.93
CA ARG A 122 -1.65 -2.88 -5.11
C ARG A 122 -0.95 -2.59 -3.79
N ALA A 123 -1.48 -1.67 -2.99
CA ALA A 123 -0.96 -1.35 -1.66
C ALA A 123 -1.12 -2.53 -0.71
N ALA A 124 -2.34 -3.10 -0.61
CA ALA A 124 -2.63 -4.24 0.26
C ALA A 124 -1.72 -5.44 -0.06
N ARG A 125 -1.59 -5.78 -1.35
CA ARG A 125 -0.72 -6.88 -1.80
C ARG A 125 0.76 -6.59 -1.57
N ALA A 126 1.21 -5.36 -1.79
CA ALA A 126 2.61 -4.99 -1.53
C ALA A 126 2.94 -5.07 -0.03
N LEU A 127 2.04 -4.57 0.82
CA LEU A 127 2.18 -4.63 2.27
C LEU A 127 2.19 -6.08 2.74
N SER A 128 1.23 -6.90 2.30
CA SER A 128 1.18 -8.33 2.62
C SER A 128 2.49 -9.04 2.29
N ARG A 129 3.02 -8.85 1.08
CA ARG A 129 4.33 -9.43 0.70
C ARG A 129 5.47 -8.98 1.61
N MET A 130 5.52 -7.72 2.01
CA MET A 130 6.56 -7.19 2.90
C MET A 130 6.43 -7.75 4.32
N LEU A 131 5.20 -7.91 4.83
CA LEU A 131 4.92 -8.49 6.14
C LEU A 131 5.13 -10.01 6.15
N THR A 132 4.90 -10.72 5.05
CA THR A 132 5.25 -12.14 4.92
C THR A 132 6.77 -12.34 4.84
N ALA A 133 7.47 -11.49 4.07
CA ALA A 133 8.93 -11.54 3.96
C ALA A 133 9.65 -11.04 5.22
N GLY A 134 8.95 -10.28 6.07
CA GLY A 134 9.49 -9.65 7.26
C GLY A 134 10.41 -8.45 7.01
N THR A 135 10.56 -8.00 5.76
CA THR A 135 11.40 -6.85 5.40
C THR A 135 10.59 -5.86 4.54
N PRO A 136 10.67 -4.54 4.81
CA PRO A 136 11.43 -3.91 5.90
C PRO A 136 10.72 -3.90 7.26
N PHE A 137 9.42 -4.25 7.33
CA PHE A 137 8.56 -3.97 8.50
C PHE A 137 8.61 -4.97 9.65
N GLY A 138 9.42 -6.03 9.56
CA GLY A 138 9.29 -7.19 10.44
C GLY A 138 8.14 -8.12 10.00
N PRO A 139 8.19 -9.42 10.38
CA PRO A 139 7.19 -10.38 9.97
C PRO A 139 5.87 -10.17 10.72
N ASP A 140 4.76 -10.15 9.98
CA ASP A 140 3.40 -10.06 10.52
C ASP A 140 2.43 -10.85 9.61
N PRO A 141 2.45 -12.19 9.70
CA PRO A 141 1.67 -13.05 8.80
C PRO A 141 0.16 -12.95 9.06
N VAL A 142 -0.26 -12.52 10.26
CA VAL A 142 -1.67 -12.25 10.57
C VAL A 142 -2.16 -11.06 9.74
N ALA A 143 -1.51 -9.89 9.89
CA ALA A 143 -1.88 -8.71 9.13
C ALA A 143 -1.72 -8.94 7.61
N ALA A 144 -0.71 -9.71 7.17
CA ALA A 144 -0.53 -10.05 5.77
C ALA A 144 -1.77 -10.77 5.18
N ARG A 145 -2.40 -11.68 5.93
CA ARG A 145 -3.63 -12.37 5.52
C ARG A 145 -4.84 -11.43 5.57
N GLU A 146 -4.98 -10.63 6.62
CA GLU A 146 -6.11 -9.68 6.79
C GLU A 146 -6.17 -8.63 5.66
N TRP A 147 -5.02 -8.08 5.26
CA TRP A 147 -4.95 -7.11 4.16
C TRP A 147 -5.41 -7.73 2.84
N LEU A 148 -4.95 -8.95 2.54
CA LEU A 148 -5.36 -9.64 1.32
C LEU A 148 -6.82 -10.06 1.36
N GLN A 149 -7.31 -10.54 2.51
CA GLN A 149 -8.71 -10.92 2.68
C GLN A 149 -9.66 -9.76 2.39
N THR A 150 -9.31 -8.56 2.88
CA THR A 150 -10.10 -7.34 2.65
C THR A 150 -10.25 -7.03 1.16
N VAL A 151 -9.15 -7.05 0.39
CA VAL A 151 -9.20 -6.70 -1.05
C VAL A 151 -9.64 -7.87 -1.94
N ALA A 152 -9.44 -9.12 -1.51
CA ALA A 152 -9.98 -10.30 -2.17
C ALA A 152 -11.51 -10.33 -2.09
N ALA A 153 -12.08 -9.97 -0.93
CA ALA A 153 -13.53 -9.83 -0.76
C ALA A 153 -14.13 -8.71 -1.63
N ALA A 154 -13.32 -7.73 -2.02
CA ALA A 154 -13.71 -6.68 -2.97
C ALA A 154 -13.54 -7.09 -4.46
N GLY A 155 -13.18 -8.34 -4.74
CA GLY A 155 -13.06 -8.88 -6.10
C GLY A 155 -11.67 -8.83 -6.73
N ASP A 156 -10.63 -8.42 -5.99
CA ASP A 156 -9.25 -8.48 -6.52
C ASP A 156 -8.75 -9.93 -6.56
N GLY A 157 -8.87 -10.55 -7.73
CA GLY A 157 -8.48 -11.96 -7.92
C GLY A 157 -7.01 -12.24 -7.68
N ALA A 158 -6.13 -11.26 -7.85
CA ALA A 158 -4.71 -11.44 -7.62
C ALA A 158 -4.38 -11.39 -6.12
N ALA A 159 -5.12 -10.62 -5.32
CA ALA A 159 -5.06 -10.69 -3.88
C ALA A 159 -5.68 -11.98 -3.33
N ALA A 160 -6.77 -12.46 -3.93
CA ALA A 160 -7.35 -13.75 -3.60
C ALA A 160 -6.36 -14.90 -3.85
N LEU A 161 -5.62 -14.85 -4.97
CA LEU A 161 -4.55 -15.80 -5.25
C LEU A 161 -3.41 -15.70 -4.23
N ASP A 162 -2.93 -14.48 -3.94
CA ASP A 162 -1.88 -14.28 -2.93
C ASP A 162 -2.35 -14.82 -1.54
N LEU A 163 -3.63 -14.64 -1.19
CA LEU A 163 -4.23 -15.12 0.06
C LEU A 163 -4.26 -16.64 0.12
N ALA A 164 -4.65 -17.31 -0.97
CA ALA A 164 -4.62 -18.76 -1.07
C ALA A 164 -3.21 -19.30 -0.81
N LEU A 165 -2.19 -18.69 -1.43
CA LEU A 165 -0.80 -19.09 -1.24
C LEU A 165 -0.34 -18.92 0.22
N LEU A 166 -0.86 -17.91 0.94
CA LEU A 166 -0.60 -17.76 2.38
C LEU A 166 -1.31 -18.81 3.24
N TRP A 167 -2.48 -19.29 2.83
CA TRP A 167 -3.19 -20.37 3.54
C TRP A 167 -2.60 -21.76 3.26
N MET A 168 -1.99 -21.97 2.09
CA MET A 168 -1.30 -23.23 1.77
C MET A 168 0.02 -23.41 2.55
N ARG A 169 0.52 -22.36 3.20
CA ARG A 169 1.80 -22.38 3.91
C ARG A 169 1.58 -22.10 5.40
N PRO A 170 2.17 -22.91 6.30
CA PRO A 170 2.16 -22.57 7.71
C PRO A 170 3.05 -21.35 7.98
N ALA A 171 2.67 -20.58 9.00
CA ALA A 171 3.46 -19.54 9.62
C ALA A 171 3.40 -19.71 11.16
N PRO A 172 4.30 -19.09 11.95
CA PRO A 172 4.26 -19.21 13.41
C PRO A 172 2.87 -18.86 13.98
N GLY A 173 2.26 -19.81 14.69
CA GLY A 173 0.91 -19.65 15.25
C GLY A 173 -0.24 -19.69 14.23
N LEU A 174 0.05 -19.97 12.96
CA LEU A 174 -0.88 -19.93 11.84
C LEU A 174 -0.69 -21.18 10.96
N PRO A 175 -1.37 -22.30 11.26
CA PRO A 175 -1.27 -23.50 10.45
C PRO A 175 -1.72 -23.24 9.00
N ALA A 176 -1.28 -24.13 8.10
CA ALA A 176 -1.86 -24.19 6.77
C ALA A 176 -3.32 -24.65 6.87
N ASP A 177 -4.18 -24.12 6.00
CA ASP A 177 -5.60 -24.42 5.97
C ASP A 177 -6.03 -24.59 4.51
N THR A 178 -6.18 -25.84 4.11
CA THR A 178 -6.54 -26.20 2.74
C THR A 178 -7.95 -25.74 2.37
N ALA A 179 -8.88 -25.68 3.34
CA ALA A 179 -10.24 -25.22 3.09
C ALA A 179 -10.25 -23.71 2.82
N LYS A 180 -9.56 -22.91 3.64
CA LYS A 180 -9.40 -21.47 3.42
C LYS A 180 -8.59 -21.17 2.16
N ALA A 181 -7.58 -21.98 1.83
CA ALA A 181 -6.86 -21.87 0.56
C ALA A 181 -7.79 -22.12 -0.64
N ARG A 182 -8.60 -23.19 -0.61
CA ARG A 182 -9.56 -23.51 -1.66
C ARG A 182 -10.57 -22.38 -1.87
N ALA A 183 -11.17 -21.87 -0.79
CA ALA A 183 -12.12 -20.75 -0.87
C ALA A 183 -11.48 -19.49 -1.51
N ALA A 184 -10.24 -19.18 -1.17
CA ALA A 184 -9.52 -18.06 -1.77
C ALA A 184 -9.16 -18.31 -3.26
N LEU A 185 -8.84 -19.54 -3.65
CA LEU A 185 -8.63 -19.88 -5.06
C LEU A 185 -9.94 -19.81 -5.87
N GLU A 186 -11.08 -20.19 -5.29
CA GLU A 186 -12.39 -20.06 -5.93
C GLU A 186 -12.73 -18.59 -6.20
N LEU A 187 -12.44 -17.69 -5.25
CA LEU A 187 -12.54 -16.25 -5.47
C LEU A 187 -11.61 -15.77 -6.60
N ALA A 188 -10.37 -16.23 -6.64
CA ALA A 188 -9.43 -15.88 -7.72
C ALA A 188 -9.88 -16.41 -9.09
N ALA A 189 -10.45 -17.61 -9.14
CA ALA A 189 -10.98 -18.24 -10.36
C ALA A 189 -12.24 -17.55 -10.89
N ALA A 190 -13.07 -16.99 -10.01
CA ALA A 190 -14.25 -16.22 -10.38
C ALA A 190 -13.94 -14.78 -10.84
N SER A 191 -12.70 -14.32 -10.71
CA SER A 191 -12.32 -12.94 -11.05
C SER A 191 -12.05 -12.72 -12.55
N ASP A 192 -12.14 -11.46 -12.98
CA ASP A 192 -11.77 -11.04 -14.34
C ASP A 192 -10.26 -11.02 -14.60
N ASN A 193 -9.43 -11.25 -13.57
CA ASN A 193 -7.98 -11.30 -13.72
C ASN A 193 -7.56 -12.64 -14.35
N LEU A 194 -7.40 -12.66 -15.68
CA LEU A 194 -7.06 -13.86 -16.47
C LEU A 194 -5.88 -14.65 -15.90
N SER A 195 -4.81 -13.97 -15.48
CA SER A 195 -3.61 -14.63 -14.94
C SER A 195 -3.89 -15.26 -13.59
N ALA A 196 -4.60 -14.55 -12.71
CA ALA A 196 -4.96 -15.08 -11.38
C ALA A 196 -5.92 -16.26 -11.52
N ARG A 197 -6.94 -16.13 -12.38
CA ARG A 197 -7.91 -17.18 -12.69
C ARG A 197 -7.25 -18.45 -13.20
N ALA A 198 -6.43 -18.35 -14.25
CA ALA A 198 -5.78 -19.52 -14.84
C ALA A 198 -4.86 -20.24 -13.84
N THR A 199 -4.16 -19.47 -13.00
CA THR A 199 -3.31 -20.03 -11.95
C THR A 199 -4.14 -20.69 -10.86
N ALA A 200 -5.24 -20.05 -10.44
CA ALA A 200 -6.12 -20.57 -9.41
C ALA A 200 -6.81 -21.87 -9.83
N GLU A 201 -7.33 -21.95 -11.07
CA GLU A 201 -7.91 -23.17 -11.62
C GLU A 201 -6.90 -24.33 -11.67
N ASN A 202 -5.64 -24.05 -11.98
CA ASN A 202 -4.59 -25.06 -11.97
C ASN A 202 -4.32 -25.57 -10.55
N LEU A 203 -4.21 -24.65 -9.58
CA LEU A 203 -4.00 -25.03 -8.18
C LEU A 203 -5.20 -25.79 -7.59
N LEU A 204 -6.44 -25.40 -7.94
CA LEU A 204 -7.65 -26.09 -7.51
C LEU A 204 -7.70 -27.56 -7.95
N ARG A 205 -7.20 -27.87 -9.15
CA ARG A 205 -7.08 -29.25 -9.66
C ARG A 205 -6.03 -30.07 -8.90
N GLN A 206 -5.02 -29.42 -8.32
CA GLN A 206 -3.95 -30.08 -7.58
C GLN A 206 -4.28 -30.24 -6.08
N LEU A 207 -5.19 -29.43 -5.55
CA LEU A 207 -5.60 -29.54 -4.15
C LEU A 207 -6.40 -30.83 -3.90
N PRO A 208 -6.14 -31.52 -2.78
CA PRO A 208 -6.92 -32.69 -2.39
C PRO A 208 -8.40 -32.33 -2.28
N ALA A 209 -9.27 -33.29 -2.58
CA ALA A 209 -10.72 -33.11 -2.47
C ALA A 209 -11.08 -32.62 -1.05
N PRO A 210 -12.08 -31.73 -0.92
CA PRO A 210 -12.53 -31.28 0.40
C PRO A 210 -12.92 -32.50 1.23
N ASN A 211 -12.35 -32.61 2.45
CA ASN A 211 -12.67 -33.69 3.34
C ASN A 211 -14.11 -33.49 3.84
N PRO A 212 -15.07 -34.41 3.58
CA PRO A 212 -16.47 -34.22 3.95
C PRO A 212 -16.70 -34.13 5.47
N GLU A 213 -15.70 -34.45 6.29
CA GLU A 213 -15.79 -34.45 7.76
C GLU A 213 -15.33 -33.15 8.45
N ASP A 214 -14.90 -32.12 7.72
CA ASP A 214 -14.47 -30.85 8.33
C ASP A 214 -15.17 -29.64 7.69
N PRO A 215 -16.44 -29.34 8.05
CA PRO A 215 -17.22 -28.32 7.36
C PRO A 215 -16.84 -26.89 7.74
N SER A 216 -16.26 -26.64 8.92
CA SER A 216 -15.92 -25.30 9.43
C SER A 216 -15.20 -25.42 10.78
N GLN A 217 -13.89 -25.12 10.85
CA GLN A 217 -13.23 -24.65 12.07
C GLN A 217 -12.44 -23.35 11.82
#